data_AF-A0A2G9XMJ9-F1
#
_entry.id   AF-A0A2G9XMJ9-F1
#
_cell.length_a   1.000
_cell.length_b   1.000
_cell.length_c   1.000
_cell.angle_alpha   90.00
_cell.angle_beta   90.00
_cell.angle_gamma   90.00
#
_symmetry.space_group_name_H-M   'P 1'
#
loop_
_entity.id
_entity.type
_entity.pdbx_description
1 polymer ?
#
loop_
_entity_poly.entity_id
_entity_poly.type
_entity_poly.pdbx_seq_one_letter_code
_entity_poly.pdbx_strand_id
1 'polypeptide(L)'
;MISYEVALGLIVIGTIILTGSLRLTEIVEAQRGAWFILYQPFAFLLYIVAGLAEINRTPFDMPESESELACGFNIEYSSMKFALFMIAEYAHLVTVAALTTTL
;
A
#
# COMPACT_ATOMS: atom_id res chain seq x y z
N MET A 1 -9.92 -5.92 -0.04
CA MET A 1 -8.50 -6.18 0.28
C MET A 1 -7.91 -7.15 -0.74
N ILE A 2 -8.31 -8.43 -0.80
CA ILE A 2 -7.77 -9.41 -1.78
C ILE A 2 -7.72 -8.91 -3.25
N SER A 3 -8.74 -8.18 -3.71
CA SER A 3 -8.77 -7.66 -5.08
C SER A 3 -7.68 -6.63 -5.39
N TYR A 4 -7.29 -5.77 -4.43
CA TYR A 4 -6.24 -4.77 -4.63
C TYR A 4 -4.85 -5.36 -4.41
N GLU A 5 -4.73 -6.39 -3.57
CA GLU A 5 -3.50 -7.15 -3.39
C GLU A 5 -3.03 -7.80 -4.71
N VAL A 6 -3.96 -8.41 -5.46
CA VAL A 6 -3.66 -8.97 -6.80
C VAL A 6 -3.23 -7.86 -7.76
N ALA A 7 -3.88 -6.69 -7.73
CA ALA A 7 -3.53 -5.56 -8.58
C ALA A 7 -2.12 -5.01 -8.25
N LEU A 8 -1.81 -4.82 -6.96
CA LEU A 8 -0.49 -4.41 -6.49
C LEU A 8 0.59 -5.42 -6.91
N GLY A 9 0.33 -6.71 -6.74
CA GLY A 9 1.24 -7.78 -7.17
C GLY A 9 1.57 -7.68 -8.65
N LEU A 10 0.57 -7.48 -9.52
CA LEU A 10 0.78 -7.33 -10.96
C LEU A 10 1.58 -6.07 -11.32
N ILE A 11 1.34 -4.95 -10.61
CA ILE A 11 2.07 -3.70 -10.84
C ILE A 11 3.56 -3.86 -10.47
N VAL A 12 3.86 -4.56 -9.38
CA VAL A 12 5.25 -4.80 -8.93
C VAL A 12 6.02 -5.73 -9.87
N ILE A 13 5.36 -6.65 -10.58
CA ILE A 13 6.02 -7.48 -11.59
C ILE A 13 6.69 -6.61 -12.66
N GLY A 14 6.11 -5.46 -13.00
CA GLY A 14 6.69 -4.50 -13.94
C GLY A 14 8.06 -3.98 -13.51
N THR A 15 8.27 -3.72 -12.21
CA THR A 15 9.56 -3.24 -11.68
C THR A 15 10.55 -4.38 -11.48
N ILE A 16 10.07 -5.60 -11.18
CA ILE A 16 10.90 -6.81 -11.11
C ILE A 16 11.48 -7.17 -12.49
N ILE A 17 10.71 -7.03 -13.57
CA ILE A 17 11.20 -7.32 -14.93
C ILE A 17 12.29 -6.32 -15.35
N LEU A 18 12.16 -5.05 -14.97
CA LEU A 18 13.17 -4.02 -15.26
C LEU A 18 14.48 -4.24 -14.50
N THR A 19 14.39 -4.76 -13.28
CA THR A 19 15.55 -4.98 -12.40
C THR A 19 16.19 -6.35 -12.60
N GLY A 20 15.42 -7.35 -13.04
CA GLY A 20 15.87 -8.73 -13.23
C GLY A 20 16.14 -9.47 -11.91
N SER A 21 15.71 -8.92 -10.77
CA SER A 21 15.97 -9.47 -9.44
C SER A 21 14.82 -9.23 -8.48
N LEU A 22 14.66 -10.14 -7.52
CA LEU A 22 13.69 -10.03 -6.43
C LEU A 22 14.30 -9.39 -5.17
N ARG A 23 15.60 -9.07 -5.19
CA ARG A 23 16.28 -8.48 -4.03
C ARG A 23 16.04 -6.99 -3.99
N LEU A 24 15.36 -6.50 -2.95
CA LEU A 24 15.06 -5.08 -2.75
C LEU A 24 16.30 -4.18 -2.86
N THR A 25 17.46 -4.64 -2.36
CA THR A 25 18.72 -3.89 -2.47
C THR A 25 19.17 -3.69 -3.93
N GLU A 26 18.95 -4.68 -4.79
CA GLU A 26 19.30 -4.60 -6.21
C GLU A 26 18.30 -3.73 -6.98
N ILE A 27 17.03 -3.74 -6.58
CA ILE A 27 15.99 -2.85 -7.12
C ILE A 27 16.35 -1.39 -6.86
N VAL A 28 16.76 -1.04 -5.63
CA VAL A 28 17.17 0.33 -5.28
C VAL A 28 18.43 0.75 -6.05
N GLU A 29 19.43 -0.13 -6.20
CA GLU A 29 20.64 0.19 -6.98
C GLU A 29 20.33 0.38 -8.47
N ALA A 30 19.37 -0.37 -9.03
CA ALA A 30 18.93 -0.19 -10.41
C ALA A 30 18.23 1.16 -10.66
N GLN A 31 17.70 1.81 -9.62
CA GLN A 31 17.11 3.15 -9.69
C GLN A 31 18.13 4.29 -9.61
N ARG A 32 19.43 4.01 -9.46
CA ARG A 32 20.48 5.02 -9.25
C ARG A 32 20.64 6.00 -10.42
N GLY A 33 20.32 5.57 -11.64
CA GLY A 33 20.38 6.42 -12.84
C GLY A 33 19.09 7.22 -13.06
N ALA A 34 17.95 6.55 -13.02
CA ALA A 34 16.63 7.15 -13.13
C ALA A 34 15.61 6.29 -12.38
N TRP A 35 14.67 6.94 -11.70
CA TRP A 35 13.66 6.25 -10.90
C TRP A 35 12.64 5.55 -11.79
N PHE A 36 12.09 4.42 -11.33
CA PHE A 36 11.09 3.66 -12.10
C PHE A 36 9.79 4.42 -12.35
N ILE A 37 9.52 5.48 -11.58
CA ILE A 37 8.43 6.44 -11.83
C ILE A 37 8.55 7.06 -13.23
N LEU A 38 9.77 7.32 -13.72
CA LEU A 38 9.97 7.91 -15.04
C LEU A 38 9.76 6.90 -16.17
N TYR A 39 10.07 5.63 -15.92
CA TYR A 39 9.88 4.56 -16.90
C TYR A 39 8.44 4.06 -16.95
N GLN A 40 7.74 4.04 -15.82
CA GLN A 40 6.37 3.53 -15.70
C GLN A 40 5.48 4.48 -14.86
N PRO A 41 5.22 5.71 -15.33
CA PRO A 41 4.41 6.68 -14.58
C PRO A 41 2.97 6.21 -14.35
N PHE A 42 2.42 5.44 -15.30
CA PHE A 42 1.07 4.88 -15.17
C PHE A 42 1.00 3.77 -14.12
N ALA A 43 2.02 2.90 -14.07
CA ALA A 43 2.11 1.85 -13.05
C ALA A 43 2.22 2.45 -11.65
N PHE A 44 2.99 3.53 -11.51
CA PHE A 44 3.11 4.28 -10.26
C PHE A 44 1.77 4.89 -9.80
N LEU A 45 1.01 5.52 -10.70
CA LEU A 45 -0.31 6.05 -10.36
C LEU A 45 -1.27 4.96 -9.92
N LEU A 46 -1.30 3.82 -10.62
CA LEU A 46 -2.10 2.68 -10.22
C LEU A 46 -1.66 2.10 -8.88
N TYR A 47 -0.35 2.07 -8.60
CA TYR A 47 0.19 1.61 -7.32
C TYR A 47 -0.28 2.49 -6.17
N ILE A 48 -0.28 3.82 -6.34
CA ILE A 48 -0.78 4.76 -5.33
C ILE A 48 -2.27 4.51 -5.06
N VAL A 49 -3.10 4.40 -6.11
CA VAL A 49 -4.54 4.22 -5.96
C VAL A 49 -4.85 2.86 -5.30
N ALA A 50 -4.20 1.78 -5.75
CA ALA A 50 -4.38 0.47 -5.17
C ALA A 50 -3.82 0.37 -3.74
N GLY A 51 -2.70 1.05 -3.45
CA GLY A 51 -2.12 1.12 -2.11
C GLY A 51 -3.02 1.88 -1.13
N LEU A 52 -3.61 3.01 -1.55
CA LEU A 52 -4.60 3.74 -0.75
C LEU A 52 -5.84 2.89 -0.47
N ALA A 53 -6.31 2.14 -1.47
CA ALA A 53 -7.42 1.21 -1.30
C ALA A 53 -7.10 0.06 -0.35
N GLU A 54 -5.87 -0.44 -0.36
CA GLU A 54 -5.44 -1.54 0.52
C GLU A 54 -5.20 -1.08 1.97
N ILE A 55 -4.81 0.18 2.19
CA ILE A 55 -4.71 0.75 3.55
C ILE A 55 -6.11 1.09 4.10
N ASN A 56 -7.18 0.96 3.30
CA ASN A 56 -8.54 1.39 3.62
C ASN A 56 -8.58 2.88 4.03
N ARG A 57 -7.77 3.73 3.39
CA ARG A 57 -7.76 5.17 3.66
C ARG A 57 -8.66 5.92 2.68
N THR A 58 -9.18 7.08 3.11
CA THR A 58 -9.96 8.00 2.26
C THR A 58 -9.28 8.17 0.90
N PRO A 59 -9.96 7.92 -0.24
CA PRO A 59 -11.41 7.79 -0.44
C PRO A 59 -11.98 6.36 -0.39
N PHE A 60 -11.19 5.36 0.01
CA PHE A 60 -11.56 3.94 0.06
C PHE A 60 -11.68 3.40 1.50
N ASP A 61 -12.30 4.18 2.38
CA ASP A 61 -12.47 3.93 3.81
C ASP A 61 -13.77 3.20 4.16
N MET A 62 -14.25 2.33 3.25
CA MET A 62 -15.50 1.58 3.38
C MET A 62 -15.68 0.86 4.75
N PRO A 63 -14.63 0.28 5.38
CA PRO A 63 -14.73 -0.32 6.72
C PRO A 63 -14.82 0.67 7.89
N GLU A 64 -14.32 1.90 7.72
CA GLU A 64 -14.34 2.96 8.75
C GLU A 64 -15.52 3.94 8.56
N SER A 65 -16.16 3.91 7.39
CA SER A 65 -17.21 4.85 7.00
C SER A 65 -18.33 4.98 8.04
N GLU A 66 -18.38 6.17 8.65
CA GLU A 66 -19.43 6.58 9.60
C GLU A 66 -20.83 6.53 8.96
N SER A 67 -20.90 6.70 7.64
CA SER A 67 -22.14 6.79 6.88
C SER A 67 -22.76 5.41 6.60
N GLU A 68 -21.97 4.33 6.58
CA GLU A 68 -22.45 2.98 6.23
C GLU A 68 -22.35 1.96 7.38
N LEU A 69 -21.36 2.09 8.28
CA LEU A 69 -21.09 1.11 9.35
C LEU A 69 -21.16 1.70 10.77
N ALA A 70 -21.71 2.91 10.94
CA ALA A 70 -21.91 3.56 12.24
C ALA A 70 -20.65 3.63 13.11
N CYS A 71 -19.46 3.79 12.52
CA CYS A 71 -18.18 3.84 13.24
C CYS A 71 -17.72 2.47 13.83
N GLY A 72 -18.08 1.35 13.19
CA GLY A 72 -17.62 -0.03 13.42
C GLY A 72 -16.68 -0.30 14.61
N PHE A 73 -15.38 -0.49 14.36
CA PHE A 73 -14.44 -0.86 15.42
C PHE A 73 -14.16 0.27 16.44
N ASN A 74 -14.51 1.53 16.12
CA ASN A 74 -14.36 2.68 17.02
C ASN A 74 -15.37 2.64 18.19
N ILE A 75 -16.54 2.01 18.01
CA ILE A 75 -17.53 1.81 19.09
C ILE A 75 -17.45 0.42 19.72
N GLU A 76 -16.98 -0.60 18.98
CA GLU A 76 -16.98 -2.00 19.45
C GLU A 76 -15.77 -2.36 20.33
N TYR A 77 -14.62 -1.71 20.13
CA TYR A 77 -13.38 -2.03 20.85
C TYR A 77 -12.99 -0.92 21.83
N SER A 78 -12.58 -1.33 23.04
CA SER A 78 -12.11 -0.42 24.09
C SER A 78 -10.62 -0.60 24.38
N SER A 79 -9.95 0.51 24.73
CA SER A 79 -8.62 0.56 25.32
C SER A 79 -7.57 -0.21 24.49
N MET A 80 -6.97 -1.28 25.03
CA MET A 80 -5.85 -1.98 24.40
C MET A 80 -6.18 -2.59 23.03
N LYS A 81 -7.41 -3.09 22.82
CA LYS A 81 -7.78 -3.70 21.54
C LYS A 81 -7.89 -2.63 20.45
N PHE A 82 -8.46 -1.48 20.78
CA PHE A 82 -8.50 -0.32 19.89
C PHE A 82 -7.09 0.17 19.54
N ALA A 83 -6.21 0.28 20.54
CA ALA A 83 -4.82 0.67 20.32
C ALA A 83 -4.08 -0.29 19.36
N LEU A 84 -4.29 -1.60 19.51
CA LEU A 84 -3.68 -2.61 18.62
C LEU A 84 -4.19 -2.49 17.17
N PHE A 85 -5.49 -2.23 16.96
CA PHE A 85 -6.04 -1.99 15.63
C PHE A 85 -5.42 -0.76 14.97
N MET A 86 -5.34 0.36 15.69
CA MET A 86 -4.72 1.59 15.19
C MET A 86 -3.24 1.37 14.87
N ILE A 87 -2.49 0.72 15.75
CA ILE A 87 -1.07 0.42 15.50
C ILE A 87 -0.89 -0.46 14.26
N ALA A 88 -1.75 -1.48 14.07
CA ALA A 88 -1.70 -2.34 12.90
C ALA A 88 -1.97 -1.56 11.60
N GLU A 89 -2.96 -0.66 11.60
CA GLU A 89 -3.28 0.17 10.43
C GLU A 89 -2.15 1.15 10.08
N TYR A 90 -1.57 1.82 11.08
CA TYR A 90 -0.42 2.70 10.86
C TYR A 90 0.84 1.92 10.45
N ALA A 91 1.07 0.74 11.01
CA ALA A 91 2.17 -0.13 10.57
C ALA A 91 1.98 -0.52 9.10
N HIS A 92 0.76 -0.85 8.70
CA HIS A 92 0.43 -1.17 7.32
C HIS A 92 0.69 0.02 6.37
N LEU A 93 0.30 1.24 6.77
CA LEU A 93 0.61 2.46 6.04
C LEU A 93 2.12 2.64 5.82
N VAL A 94 2.91 2.48 6.90
CA VAL A 94 4.38 2.59 6.82
C VAL A 94 4.97 1.53 5.90
N THR A 95 4.47 0.29 5.94
CA THR A 95 4.96 -0.78 5.05
C THR A 95 4.68 -0.49 3.58
N VAL A 96 3.49 -0.01 3.23
CA VAL A 96 3.16 0.35 1.84
C VAL A 96 4.01 1.53 1.38
N ALA A 97 4.21 2.55 2.23
CA ALA A 97 5.08 3.69 1.90
C ALA A 97 6.54 3.28 1.71
N ALA A 98 7.04 2.37 2.57
CA ALA A 98 8.39 1.82 2.44
C ALA A 98 8.55 1.06 1.12
N LEU A 99 7.59 0.19 0.76
CA LEU A 99 7.60 -0.53 -0.51
C LEU A 99 7.54 0.42 -1.71
N THR A 100 6.67 1.43 -1.66
CA THR A 100 6.57 2.47 -2.71
C THR A 100 7.90 3.17 -2.97
N THR A 101 8.70 3.38 -1.92
CA THR A 101 9.98 4.08 -2.01
C THR A 101 11.10 3.18 -2.54
N THR A 102 11.03 1.88 -2.23
CA THR A 102 12.05 0.90 -2.66
C THR A 102 11.83 0.34 -4.06
N LEU A 103 10.57 0.35 -4.54
CA LEU A 103 10.13 -0.19 -5.83
C LEU A 103 10.03 0.90 -6.88
#